data_AF-A0A564YYH6-F1
#
_entry.id   AF-A0A564YYH6-F1
#
_cell.length_a   1.000
_cell.length_b   1.000
_cell.length_c   1.000
_cell.angle_alpha   90.00
_cell.angle_beta   90.00
_cell.angle_gamma   90.00
#
_symmetry.space_group_name_H-M   'P 1'
#
loop_
_entity.id
_entity.type
_entity.pdbx_description
1 polymer ?
#
loop_
_entity_poly.entity_id
_entity_poly.type
_entity_poly.pdbx_seq_one_letter_code
_entity_poly.pdbx_strand_id
1 'polypeptide(L)'
;ILNGSVSDLFDLDNPEKYTKRLLHFKLTRNKSRIEVTEVPISRQSLDSNDVFIFDEGIKMTQWNGKRCDEEERISARTYITKSLKARKTKCTSEFVDEEDLFDNSELYRKLGNAPVPAKPVHLLKNAFKKSMYRYVKLFLHLFLLLNIY
;
A
#
# COMPACT_ATOMS: atom_id res chain seq x y z
N ILE A 1 -6.88 -12.41 -13.65
CA ILE A 1 -5.95 -13.43 -14.18
C ILE A 1 -4.61 -12.74 -14.35
N LEU A 2 -3.59 -13.14 -13.58
CA LEU A 2 -2.22 -12.64 -13.75
C LEU A 2 -1.59 -13.44 -14.88
N ASN A 3 -1.47 -12.83 -16.07
CA ASN A 3 -0.84 -13.46 -17.23
C ASN A 3 0.68 -13.28 -17.14
N GLY A 4 1.36 -14.20 -16.47
CA GLY A 4 2.82 -14.24 -16.39
C GLY A 4 3.30 -15.54 -15.75
N SER A 5 4.31 -16.18 -16.35
CA SER A 5 4.94 -17.39 -15.81
C SER A 5 5.35 -17.18 -14.35
N VAL A 6 4.96 -18.11 -13.47
CA VAL A 6 5.10 -18.00 -12.00
C VAL A 6 6.56 -17.94 -11.54
N SER A 7 7.52 -18.21 -12.42
CA SER A 7 8.94 -18.33 -12.10
C SER A 7 9.78 -17.06 -12.31
N ASP A 8 9.30 -16.05 -13.05
CA ASP A 8 10.12 -14.89 -13.47
C ASP A 8 9.83 -13.59 -12.69
N LEU A 9 9.09 -13.65 -11.59
CA LEU A 9 8.66 -12.43 -10.93
C LEU A 9 9.78 -11.71 -10.17
N PHE A 10 10.85 -12.38 -9.74
CA PHE A 10 11.94 -11.71 -9.03
C PHE A 10 13.25 -12.49 -9.19
N ASP A 11 14.18 -11.95 -9.98
CA ASP A 11 15.53 -12.48 -10.14
C ASP A 11 16.34 -12.17 -8.87
N LEU A 12 16.79 -13.23 -8.17
CA LEU A 12 17.58 -13.11 -6.94
C LEU A 12 18.98 -12.55 -7.18
N ASP A 13 19.55 -12.85 -8.35
CA ASP A 13 20.92 -12.47 -8.71
C ASP A 13 20.97 -11.06 -9.32
N ASN A 14 19.84 -10.61 -9.90
CA ASN A 14 19.70 -9.29 -10.53
C ASN A 14 18.44 -8.56 -10.03
N PRO A 15 18.32 -8.27 -8.71
CA PRO A 15 17.12 -7.66 -8.13
C PRO A 15 16.77 -6.28 -8.74
N GLU A 16 17.75 -5.59 -9.33
CA GLU A 16 17.59 -4.31 -10.02
C GLU A 16 16.88 -4.40 -11.37
N LYS A 17 16.87 -5.58 -12.00
CA LYS A 17 16.13 -5.82 -13.27
C LYS A 17 14.62 -5.97 -13.04
N TYR A 18 14.19 -5.98 -11.78
CA TYR A 18 12.80 -6.11 -11.43
C TYR A 18 11.94 -5.03 -12.09
N THR A 19 10.93 -5.46 -12.85
CA THR A 19 9.97 -4.55 -13.46
C THR A 19 9.04 -4.02 -12.38
N LYS A 20 9.13 -2.71 -12.12
CA LYS A 20 8.31 -2.03 -11.11
C LYS A 20 6.83 -2.14 -11.45
N ARG A 21 5.99 -2.21 -10.43
CA ARG A 21 4.52 -2.33 -10.58
C ARG A 21 3.79 -1.46 -9.55
N LEU A 22 2.63 -0.96 -9.92
CA LEU A 22 1.68 -0.39 -8.97
C LEU A 22 0.50 -1.34 -8.84
N LEU A 23 0.22 -1.78 -7.62
CA LEU A 23 -0.81 -2.78 -7.34
C LEU A 23 -1.95 -2.11 -6.58
N HIS A 24 -3.16 -2.21 -7.10
CA HIS A 24 -4.39 -1.86 -6.41
C HIS A 24 -4.80 -3.02 -5.50
N PHE A 25 -4.84 -2.76 -4.19
CA PHE A 25 -5.15 -3.74 -3.16
C PHE A 25 -6.54 -3.47 -2.58
N LYS A 26 -7.40 -4.48 -2.66
CA LYS A 26 -8.76 -4.46 -2.12
C LYS A 26 -9.04 -5.72 -1.32
N LEU A 27 -9.94 -5.59 -0.35
CA LEU A 27 -10.66 -6.74 0.17
C LEU A 27 -12.01 -6.85 -0.56
N THR A 28 -12.50 -8.08 -0.71
CA THR A 28 -13.86 -8.31 -1.19
C THR A 28 -14.87 -7.59 -0.28
N ARG A 29 -16.09 -7.34 -0.78
CA ARG A 29 -17.14 -6.64 -0.02
C ARG A 29 -17.40 -7.23 1.39
N ASN A 30 -17.26 -8.55 1.54
CA ASN A 30 -17.42 -9.27 2.81
C ASN A 30 -16.09 -9.50 3.57
N LYS A 31 -15.01 -8.83 3.14
CA LYS A 31 -13.67 -8.88 3.72
C LYS A 31 -13.02 -10.27 3.82
N SER A 32 -13.52 -11.24 3.05
CA SER A 32 -13.09 -12.64 3.14
C SER A 32 -11.91 -13.00 2.22
N ARG A 33 -11.67 -12.21 1.17
CA ARG A 33 -10.60 -12.49 0.19
C ARG A 33 -9.88 -11.20 -0.20
N ILE A 34 -8.61 -11.37 -0.59
CA ILE A 34 -7.75 -10.32 -1.10
C ILE A 34 -7.86 -10.28 -2.63
N GLU A 35 -8.08 -9.09 -3.18
CA GLU A 35 -7.99 -8.79 -4.61
C GLU A 35 -6.80 -7.86 -4.85
N VAL A 36 -5.86 -8.30 -5.70
CA VAL A 36 -4.70 -7.51 -6.10
C VAL A 36 -4.68 -7.43 -7.63
N THR A 37 -4.73 -6.21 -8.15
CA THR A 37 -4.70 -5.96 -9.60
C THR A 37 -3.59 -4.98 -9.93
N GLU A 38 -2.86 -5.23 -11.02
CA GLU A 38 -1.85 -4.29 -11.49
C GLU A 38 -2.52 -3.13 -12.24
N VAL A 39 -2.09 -1.91 -11.92
CA VAL A 39 -2.57 -0.67 -12.52
C VAL A 39 -1.39 0.14 -13.06
N PRO A 40 -1.62 1.10 -13.98
CA PRO A 40 -0.54 1.93 -14.51
C PRO A 40 0.21 2.66 -13.38
N ILE A 41 1.53 2.79 -13.49
CA ILE A 41 2.32 3.58 -12.56
C ILE A 41 2.05 5.06 -12.82
N SER A 42 1.17 5.65 -12.02
CA SER A 42 0.83 7.07 -12.02
C SER A 42 0.13 7.43 -10.72
N ARG A 43 0.32 8.67 -10.24
CA ARG A 43 -0.51 9.24 -9.17
C ARG A 43 -1.99 9.23 -9.54
N GLN A 44 -2.31 9.35 -10.82
CA GLN A 44 -3.70 9.33 -11.30
C GLN A 44 -4.37 7.97 -11.12
N SER A 45 -3.60 6.88 -10.97
CA SER A 45 -4.12 5.54 -10.65
C SER A 45 -4.59 5.40 -9.21
N LEU A 46 -4.09 6.23 -8.28
CA LEU A 46 -4.43 6.15 -6.87
C LEU A 46 -5.90 6.55 -6.63
N ASP A 47 -6.51 5.93 -5.63
CA ASP A 47 -7.88 6.19 -5.19
C ASP A 47 -7.91 6.32 -3.66
N SER A 48 -8.38 7.46 -3.16
CA SER A 48 -8.44 7.75 -1.72
C SER A 48 -9.30 6.76 -0.93
N ASN A 49 -10.10 5.90 -1.56
CA ASN A 49 -10.90 4.87 -0.90
C ASN A 49 -10.13 3.56 -0.64
N ASP A 50 -8.97 3.36 -1.25
CA ASP A 50 -8.32 2.04 -1.25
C ASP A 50 -6.83 2.11 -0.86
N VAL A 51 -6.22 0.93 -0.79
CA VAL A 51 -4.79 0.76 -0.54
C VAL A 51 -4.09 0.42 -1.84
N PHE A 52 -2.90 0.98 -2.05
CA PHE A 52 -2.05 0.69 -3.19
C PHE A 52 -0.67 0.26 -2.72
N ILE A 53 -0.02 -0.61 -3.48
CA ILE A 53 1.33 -1.10 -3.19
C ILE A 53 2.20 -0.79 -4.39
N PHE A 54 3.19 0.07 -4.21
CA PHE A 54 4.22 0.29 -5.20
C PHE A 54 5.36 -0.71 -4.97
N ASP A 55 5.52 -1.63 -5.90
CA ASP A 55 6.48 -2.73 -5.84
C ASP A 55 7.69 -2.39 -6.69
N GLU A 56 8.83 -2.17 -6.04
CA GLU A 56 10.13 -1.90 -6.66
C GLU A 56 11.07 -3.11 -6.54
N GLY A 57 10.56 -4.30 -6.18
CA GLY A 57 11.37 -5.51 -6.05
C GLY A 57 12.06 -5.62 -4.69
N ILE A 58 13.05 -4.77 -4.40
CA ILE A 58 13.73 -4.77 -3.09
C ILE A 58 13.03 -3.87 -2.06
N LYS A 59 12.12 -3.02 -2.53
CA LYS A 59 11.33 -2.10 -1.72
C LYS A 59 9.87 -2.23 -2.11
N MET A 60 8.98 -2.28 -1.13
CA MET A 60 7.54 -2.14 -1.33
C MET A 60 7.00 -0.98 -0.49
N THR A 61 6.28 -0.07 -1.12
CA THR A 61 5.67 1.08 -0.47
C THR A 61 4.15 0.90 -0.44
N GLN A 62 3.58 0.82 0.75
CA GLN A 62 2.13 0.82 0.94
C GLN A 62 1.62 2.26 1.03
N TRP A 63 0.79 2.65 0.07
CA TRP A 63 0.06 3.91 0.10
C TRP A 63 -1.37 3.66 0.58
N ASN A 64 -1.80 4.40 1.60
CA ASN A 64 -3.12 4.25 2.20
C ASN A 64 -3.99 5.46 1.88
N GLY A 65 -5.01 5.25 1.05
CA GLY A 65 -6.01 6.27 0.78
C GLY A 65 -6.71 6.74 2.06
N LYS A 66 -7.08 8.01 2.11
CA LYS A 66 -7.71 8.67 3.27
C LYS A 66 -8.92 7.92 3.84
N ARG A 67 -9.67 7.20 2.98
CA ARG A 67 -10.91 6.49 3.30
C ARG A 67 -10.77 4.96 3.20
N CYS A 68 -9.54 4.44 3.13
CA CYS A 68 -9.32 2.99 3.15
C CYS A 68 -9.74 2.37 4.49
N ASP A 69 -10.17 1.10 4.46
CA ASP A 69 -10.54 0.37 5.67
C ASP A 69 -9.31 -0.08 6.47
N GLU A 70 -9.45 -0.22 7.79
CA GLU A 70 -8.34 -0.66 8.64
C GLU A 70 -7.94 -2.11 8.36
N GLU A 71 -8.90 -3.01 8.10
CA GLU A 71 -8.62 -4.39 7.76
C GLU A 71 -7.93 -4.50 6.40
N GLU A 72 -8.29 -3.65 5.44
CA GLU A 72 -7.59 -3.54 4.15
C GLU A 72 -6.13 -3.15 4.37
N ARG A 73 -5.87 -2.15 5.22
CA ARG A 73 -4.52 -1.67 5.55
C ARG A 73 -3.66 -2.74 6.23
N ILE A 74 -4.23 -3.48 7.18
CA ILE A 74 -3.53 -4.57 7.90
C ILE A 74 -3.28 -5.76 6.96
N SER A 75 -4.26 -6.10 6.12
CA SER A 75 -4.15 -7.19 5.14
C SER A 75 -3.10 -6.87 4.08
N ALA A 76 -3.05 -5.64 3.59
CA ALA A 76 -2.01 -5.16 2.67
C ALA A 76 -0.61 -5.27 3.29
N ARG A 77 -0.46 -4.86 4.55
CA ARG A 77 0.82 -4.98 5.27
C ARG A 77 1.26 -6.44 5.41
N THR A 78 0.32 -7.33 5.69
CA THR A 78 0.58 -8.77 5.77
C THR A 78 0.98 -9.33 4.40
N TYR A 79 0.31 -8.90 3.32
CA TYR A 79 0.65 -9.25 1.95
C TYR A 79 2.08 -8.82 1.60
N ILE A 80 2.44 -7.56 1.84
CA ILE A 80 3.81 -7.04 1.61
C ILE A 80 4.84 -7.87 2.38
N THR A 81 4.59 -8.11 3.66
CA THR A 81 5.53 -8.88 4.51
C THR A 81 5.76 -10.28 3.97
N LYS A 82 4.70 -10.96 3.50
CA LYS A 82 4.80 -12.29 2.88
C LYS A 82 5.55 -12.24 1.55
N SER A 83 5.21 -11.30 0.68
CA SER A 83 5.84 -11.13 -0.63
C SER A 83 7.33 -10.83 -0.53
N LEU A 84 7.73 -9.93 0.38
CA LEU A 84 9.14 -9.59 0.59
C LEU A 84 9.93 -10.75 1.22
N LYS A 85 9.35 -11.49 2.18
CA LYS A 85 9.99 -12.69 2.77
C LYS A 85 10.26 -13.76 1.72
N ALA A 86 9.35 -13.94 0.75
CA ALA A 86 9.52 -14.92 -0.33
C ALA A 86 10.71 -14.59 -1.25
N ARG A 87 11.14 -13.32 -1.32
CA ARG A 87 12.26 -12.86 -2.16
C ARG A 87 13.64 -13.23 -1.62
N LYS A 88 13.75 -13.83 -0.43
CA LYS A 88 15.01 -14.35 0.16
C LYS A 88 16.23 -13.41 0.09
N THR A 89 15.98 -12.10 0.03
CA THR A 89 17.00 -11.04 -0.04
C THR A 89 16.65 -9.93 0.93
N LYS A 90 17.57 -8.99 1.15
CA LYS A 90 17.35 -7.83 2.02
C LYS A 90 16.35 -6.88 1.35
N CYS A 91 15.10 -7.01 1.73
CA CYS A 91 14.02 -6.14 1.29
C CYS A 91 13.62 -5.14 2.38
N THR A 92 13.02 -4.03 1.96
CA THR A 92 12.46 -3.00 2.85
C THR A 92 11.00 -2.74 2.53
N SER A 93 10.25 -2.29 3.53
CA SER A 93 8.86 -1.85 3.34
C SER A 93 8.62 -0.53 4.06
N GLU A 94 7.88 0.38 3.41
CA GLU A 94 7.42 1.62 4.01
C GLU A 94 5.90 1.78 3.90
N PHE A 95 5.33 2.57 4.79
CA PHE A 95 3.89 2.82 4.84
C PHE A 95 3.67 4.32 4.86
N VAL A 96 2.81 4.81 3.98
CA VAL A 96 2.49 6.23 3.86
C VAL A 96 0.98 6.40 3.80
N ASP A 97 0.46 7.35 4.56
CA ASP A 97 -0.94 7.77 4.49
C ASP A 97 -1.04 8.96 3.52
N GLU A 98 -2.09 8.97 2.67
CA GLU A 98 -2.36 10.06 1.73
C GLU A 98 -2.30 11.44 2.39
N GLU A 99 -2.80 11.54 3.62
CA GLU A 99 -2.89 12.78 4.39
C GLU A 99 -1.55 13.28 4.92
N ASP A 100 -0.54 12.42 5.01
CA ASP A 100 0.80 12.76 5.52
C ASP A 100 1.79 13.05 4.37
N LEU A 101 1.37 12.94 3.10
CA LEU A 101 2.25 13.13 1.95
C LEU A 101 2.19 14.54 1.36
N PHE A 102 3.36 15.16 1.23
CA PHE A 102 3.53 16.37 0.43
C PHE A 102 3.63 16.04 -1.07
N ASP A 103 3.29 17.01 -1.91
CA ASP A 103 3.31 16.85 -3.38
C ASP A 103 4.66 16.44 -3.96
N ASN A 104 5.75 16.87 -3.31
CA ASN A 104 7.12 16.56 -3.69
C ASN A 104 7.70 15.32 -2.99
N SER A 105 6.86 14.51 -2.32
CA SER A 105 7.33 13.28 -1.68
C SER A 105 7.96 12.31 -2.67
N GLU A 106 8.90 11.50 -2.19
CA GLU A 106 9.65 10.55 -3.02
C GLU A 106 8.72 9.61 -3.80
N LEU A 107 7.69 9.08 -3.14
CA LEU A 107 6.71 8.20 -3.77
C LEU A 107 6.00 8.90 -4.94
N TYR A 108 5.47 10.10 -4.73
CA TYR A 108 4.73 10.81 -5.76
C TYR A 108 5.61 11.22 -6.95
N ARG A 109 6.89 11.55 -6.70
CA ARG A 109 7.86 11.75 -7.77
C ARG A 109 8.11 10.47 -8.58
N LYS A 110 8.23 9.32 -7.91
CA LYS A 110 8.42 8.01 -8.57
C LYS A 110 7.21 7.57 -9.38
N LEU A 111 5.99 7.83 -8.88
CA LEU A 111 4.76 7.51 -9.59
C LEU A 111 4.56 8.43 -10.80
N GLY A 112 4.99 9.70 -10.73
CA GLY A 112 4.70 10.68 -11.78
C GLY A 112 3.19 10.97 -11.90
N ASN A 113 2.78 11.74 -12.91
CA ASN A 113 1.39 12.18 -13.08
C ASN A 113 0.83 11.90 -14.49
N ALA A 114 1.29 10.82 -15.14
CA ALA A 114 0.82 10.47 -16.49
C ALA A 114 -0.71 10.20 -16.49
N PRO A 115 -1.43 10.57 -17.56
CA PRO A 115 -2.84 10.23 -17.69
C PRO A 115 -3.04 8.72 -17.71
N VAL A 116 -4.13 8.25 -17.09
CA VAL A 116 -4.48 6.83 -17.03
C VAL A 116 -5.91 6.64 -17.56
N PRO A 117 -6.27 5.42 -17.98
CA PRO A 117 -7.64 5.12 -18.36
C PRO A 117 -8.63 5.50 -17.25
N ALA A 118 -9.84 5.90 -17.65
CA ALA A 118 -10.86 6.30 -16.70
C ALA A 118 -11.11 5.21 -15.66
N LYS A 119 -11.04 5.59 -14.38
CA LYS A 119 -11.31 4.67 -13.27
C LYS A 119 -12.82 4.39 -13.21
N PRO A 120 -13.24 3.14 -12.96
CA PRO A 120 -14.64 2.86 -12.68
C PRO A 120 -15.07 3.66 -11.45
N VAL A 121 -16.26 4.27 -11.52
CA VAL A 121 -16.78 5.07 -10.41
C VAL A 121 -17.07 4.15 -9.22
N HIS A 122 -16.34 4.36 -8.13
CA HIS A 122 -16.57 3.66 -6.87
C HIS A 122 -17.39 4.54 -5.92
N LEU A 123 -18.34 3.91 -5.20
CA LEU A 123 -19.04 4.58 -4.11
C LEU A 123 -18.02 4.95 -3.02
N LEU A 124 -18.11 6.19 -2.55
CA LEU A 124 -17.21 6.71 -1.51
C LEU A 124 -17.37 5.86 -0.23
N LYS A 125 -16.25 5.36 0.30
CA LYS A 125 -16.22 4.78 1.64
C LYS A 125 -16.36 5.91 2.67
N ASN A 126 -16.96 5.59 3.82
CA ASN A 126 -17.06 6.55 4.92
C ASN A 126 -15.65 6.94 5.37
N ALA A 127 -15.40 8.25 5.46
CA ALA A 127 -14.10 8.74 5.90
C ALA A 127 -13.93 8.48 7.40
N PHE A 128 -12.97 7.65 7.77
CA PHE A 128 -12.53 7.52 9.16
C PHE A 128 -11.38 8.51 9.41
N LYS A 129 -11.45 9.31 10.48
CA LYS A 129 -10.42 10.32 10.79
C LYS A 129 -9.18 9.66 11.41
N LYS A 130 -8.24 9.23 10.57
CA LYS A 130 -7.02 8.50 10.97
C LYS A 130 -6.17 9.25 12.01
N SER A 131 -6.08 10.57 11.90
CA SER A 131 -5.32 11.41 12.83
C SER A 131 -5.83 11.32 14.28
N MET A 132 -7.16 11.30 14.49
CA MET A 132 -7.74 11.15 15.82
C MET A 132 -7.33 9.82 16.47
N TYR A 133 -7.34 8.73 15.70
CA TYR A 133 -6.94 7.42 16.22
C TYR A 133 -5.43 7.35 16.53
N ARG A 134 -4.59 8.02 15.74
CA ARG A 134 -3.14 8.14 16.03
C ARG A 134 -2.91 8.81 17.38
N TYR A 135 -3.57 9.94 17.64
CA TYR A 135 -3.48 10.64 18.93
C TYR A 135 -4.04 9.81 20.09
N VAL A 136 -5.22 9.21 19.93
CA VAL A 136 -5.83 8.39 20.98
C VAL A 136 -4.97 7.18 21.31
N LYS A 137 -4.40 6.50 20.31
CA LYS A 137 -3.51 5.34 20.51
C LYS A 137 -2.18 5.73 21.14
N LEU A 138 -1.57 6.84 20.73
CA LEU A 138 -0.37 7.40 21.36
C LEU A 138 -0.65 7.80 22.82
N PHE A 139 -1.79 8.44 23.07
CA PHE A 139 -2.18 8.88 24.41
C PHE A 139 -2.45 7.70 25.34
N LEU A 140 -3.18 6.67 24.88
CA LEU A 140 -3.39 5.42 25.63
C LEU A 140 -2.08 4.70 25.91
N HIS A 141 -1.18 4.64 24.93
CA HIS A 141 0.13 4.00 25.12
C HIS A 141 0.99 4.77 26.13
N LEU A 142 1.03 6.10 26.02
CA LEU A 142 1.74 6.96 26.98
C LEU A 142 1.13 6.89 28.38
N PHE A 143 -0.19 6.87 28.48
CA PHE A 143 -0.92 6.72 29.74
C PHE A 143 -0.61 5.37 30.41
N LEU A 144 -0.61 4.27 29.65
CA LEU A 144 -0.22 2.95 30.16
C LEU A 144 1.24 2.93 30.62
N LEU A 145 2.16 3.56 29.88
CA LEU A 145 3.57 3.64 30.29
C LEU A 145 3.77 4.48 31.57
N LEU A 146 2.95 5.50 31.80
CA LEU A 146 3.02 6.38 32.97
C LEU A 146 2.32 5.82 34.22
N ASN A 147 1.46 4.80 34.09
CA ASN A 147 0.73 4.19 35.21
C ASN A 147 1.27 2.80 35.63
N ILE A 148 2.47 2.43 35.14
CA ILE A 148 3.19 1.18 35.52
C ILE A 148 4.37 1.48 36.48
N TYR A 149 4.49 2.71 36.99
CA TYR A 149 5.44 3.10 38.05
C TYR A 149 4.73 3.68 39.26
#